data_AF-A0A2I0T0Z1-F1
#
_entry.id   AF-A0A2I0T0Z1-F1
#
_cell.length_a   1.000
_cell.length_b   1.000
_cell.length_c   1.000
_cell.angle_alpha   90.00
_cell.angle_beta   90.00
_cell.angle_gamma   90.00
#
_symmetry.space_group_name_H-M   'P 1'
#
loop_
_entity.id
_entity.type
_entity.pdbx_description
1 polymer ?
#
loop_
_entity_poly.entity_id
_entity_poly.type
_entity_poly.pdbx_seq_one_letter_code
_entity_poly.pdbx_strand_id
1 'polypeptide(L)'
;MRERYPFSEDGVCHPSKWTTMERGIQYLRELTTWEMIYYDPDNAHLPTDPNEVQCTRPIWQKLVWSAPLSYANSLAVMEWKGEEGTTVDEVAGQLRQYKESLSSPLVSDVEKLSRKVQQLEENISYSPPIQASISAIRSRSFSTEEREYRGYTP
;
A
#
# COMPACT_ATOMS: atom_id res chain seq x y z
N MET A 1 23.26 -38.98 -15.09
CA MET A 1 23.63 -38.40 -13.79
C MET A 1 24.00 -36.95 -14.08
N ARG A 2 23.10 -35.99 -13.81
CA ARG A 2 23.34 -34.58 -14.15
C ARG A 2 24.15 -34.00 -13.00
N GLU A 3 25.46 -33.93 -13.16
CA GLU A 3 26.37 -33.35 -12.17
C GLU A 3 26.02 -31.86 -12.08
N ARG A 4 25.26 -31.51 -11.02
CA ARG A 4 24.93 -30.12 -10.72
C ARG A 4 26.23 -29.44 -10.33
N TYR A 5 26.54 -28.36 -11.04
CA TYR A 5 27.72 -27.55 -10.79
C TYR A 5 27.79 -27.17 -9.31
N PRO A 6 28.95 -27.33 -8.65
CA PRO A 6 29.08 -27.17 -7.19
C PRO A 6 28.89 -25.73 -6.69
N PHE A 7 28.73 -24.76 -7.60
CA PHE A 7 28.46 -23.36 -7.30
C PHE A 7 26.96 -23.01 -7.21
N SER A 8 26.07 -24.00 -7.34
CA SER A 8 24.62 -23.75 -7.41
C SER A 8 23.97 -23.31 -6.09
N GLU A 9 24.69 -23.37 -4.96
CA GLU A 9 24.19 -22.94 -3.64
C GLU A 9 24.72 -21.57 -3.19
N ASP A 10 25.78 -21.05 -3.82
CA ASP A 10 26.43 -19.80 -3.40
C ASP A 10 25.95 -18.60 -4.23
N GLY A 11 25.36 -18.87 -5.40
CA GLY A 11 24.66 -17.91 -6.24
C GLY A 11 23.19 -17.74 -5.87
N VAL A 12 22.77 -18.12 -4.64
CA VAL A 12 21.52 -17.62 -4.10
C VAL A 12 21.67 -16.11 -4.12
N CYS A 13 21.04 -15.45 -5.11
CA CYS A 13 20.68 -14.05 -5.00
C CYS A 13 19.99 -13.98 -3.64
N HIS A 14 20.73 -13.56 -2.61
CA HIS A 14 20.21 -13.49 -1.26
C HIS A 14 18.90 -12.77 -1.45
N PRO A 15 17.76 -13.42 -1.13
CA PRO A 15 16.46 -12.87 -1.44
C PRO A 15 16.46 -11.55 -0.72
N SER A 16 16.75 -10.50 -1.48
CA SER A 16 16.88 -9.16 -0.96
C SER A 16 15.42 -8.87 -0.76
N LYS A 17 14.92 -9.18 0.44
CA LYS A 17 13.50 -9.18 0.80
C LYS A 17 12.95 -7.87 0.29
N TRP A 18 12.35 -7.90 -0.90
CA TRP A 18 12.20 -6.68 -1.66
C TRP A 18 11.10 -5.92 -0.98
N THR A 19 11.37 -4.73 -0.48
CA THR A 19 10.42 -4.04 0.41
C THR A 19 9.31 -3.30 -0.32
N THR A 20 9.50 -3.04 -1.61
CA THR A 20 8.56 -2.28 -2.45
C THR A 20 8.29 -3.03 -3.75
N MET A 21 7.12 -2.78 -4.36
CA MET A 21 6.75 -3.44 -5.61
C MET A 21 7.78 -3.21 -6.72
N GLU A 22 8.36 -2.01 -6.80
CA GLU A 22 9.42 -1.68 -7.77
C GLU A 22 10.65 -2.57 -7.59
N ARG A 23 11.03 -2.84 -6.33
CA ARG A 23 12.13 -3.78 -6.03
C ARG A 23 11.74 -5.23 -6.29
N GLY A 24 10.47 -5.59 -6.12
CA GLY A 24 9.96 -6.91 -6.52
C GLY A 24 10.04 -7.13 -8.03
N ILE A 25 9.68 -6.12 -8.82
CA ILE A 25 9.82 -6.15 -10.29
C ILE A 25 11.29 -6.23 -10.71
N GLN A 26 12.16 -5.46 -10.05
CA GLN A 26 13.60 -5.53 -10.29
C GLN A 26 14.15 -6.93 -9.96
N TYR A 27 13.74 -7.50 -8.83
CA TYR A 27 14.12 -8.85 -8.42
C TYR A 27 13.62 -9.93 -9.41
N LEU A 28 12.40 -9.77 -9.95
CA LEU A 28 11.87 -10.65 -10.99
C LEU A 28 12.75 -10.67 -12.25
N ARG A 29 13.21 -9.49 -12.70
CA ARG A 29 14.13 -9.35 -13.84
C ARG A 29 15.48 -9.99 -13.55
N GLU A 30 16.04 -9.76 -12.36
CA GLU A 30 17.28 -10.38 -11.92
C GLU A 30 17.18 -11.90 -11.90
N LEU A 31 16.12 -12.46 -11.29
CA LEU A 31 15.85 -13.89 -11.30
C LEU A 31 15.81 -14.48 -12.71
N THR A 32 15.22 -13.75 -13.65
CA THR A 32 15.13 -14.16 -15.04
C THR A 32 16.51 -14.18 -15.69
N THR A 33 17.31 -13.13 -15.51
CA THR A 33 18.69 -13.09 -15.99
C THR A 33 19.53 -14.24 -15.43
N TRP A 34 19.36 -14.57 -14.14
CA TRP A 34 20.02 -15.72 -13.52
C TRP A 34 19.59 -17.04 -14.16
N GLU A 35 18.30 -17.25 -14.42
CA GLU A 35 17.84 -18.46 -15.10
C GLU A 35 18.39 -18.58 -16.52
N MET A 36 18.40 -17.49 -17.29
CA MET A 36 18.96 -17.48 -18.64
C MET A 36 20.45 -17.86 -18.66
N ILE A 37 21.25 -17.32 -17.72
CA ILE A 37 22.71 -17.54 -17.71
C ILE A 37 23.06 -18.95 -17.22
N TYR A 38 22.36 -19.47 -16.20
CA TYR A 38 22.81 -20.67 -15.47
C TYR A 38 22.06 -21.94 -15.83
N TYR A 39 20.79 -21.86 -16.25
CA TYR A 39 19.97 -23.05 -16.47
C TYR A 39 19.81 -23.42 -17.94
N ASP A 40 20.05 -22.49 -18.87
CA ASP A 40 19.99 -22.78 -20.31
C ASP A 40 21.02 -22.00 -21.16
N PRO A 41 22.33 -22.14 -20.87
CA PRO A 41 23.39 -21.36 -21.52
C PRO A 41 23.57 -21.66 -23.02
N ASP A 42 23.10 -22.82 -23.50
CA ASP A 42 23.25 -23.26 -24.89
C ASP A 42 22.06 -22.84 -25.78
N ASN A 43 21.01 -22.27 -25.20
CA ASN A 43 19.78 -21.94 -25.92
C ASN A 43 19.87 -20.55 -26.57
N ALA A 44 20.51 -20.51 -27.74
CA ALA A 44 20.67 -19.32 -28.57
C ALA A 44 19.34 -18.67 -29.03
N HIS A 45 18.19 -19.29 -28.73
CA HIS A 45 16.86 -18.76 -29.02
C HIS A 45 16.26 -17.92 -27.89
N LEU A 46 16.91 -17.84 -26.71
CA LEU A 46 16.43 -16.98 -25.64
C LEU A 46 16.59 -15.49 -26.02
N PRO A 47 15.58 -14.65 -25.79
CA PRO A 47 15.67 -13.21 -25.99
C PRO A 47 16.84 -12.59 -25.21
N THR A 48 17.47 -11.56 -25.77
CA THR A 48 18.52 -10.81 -25.06
C THR A 48 17.95 -9.99 -23.90
N ASP A 49 16.67 -9.58 -23.98
CA ASP A 49 16.00 -8.81 -22.93
C ASP A 49 15.28 -9.75 -21.95
N PRO A 50 15.59 -9.71 -20.63
CA PRO A 50 14.87 -10.48 -19.62
C PRO A 50 13.37 -10.15 -19.54
N ASN A 51 12.91 -8.99 -20.03
CA ASN A 51 11.50 -8.63 -20.05
C ASN A 51 10.67 -9.45 -21.05
N GLU A 52 11.29 -9.93 -22.13
CA GLU A 52 10.63 -10.69 -23.20
C GLU A 52 10.59 -12.19 -22.90
N VAL A 53 11.35 -12.63 -21.90
CA VAL A 53 11.37 -14.03 -21.47
C VAL A 53 10.07 -14.37 -20.77
N GLN A 54 9.58 -15.58 -21.00
CA GLN A 54 8.43 -16.10 -20.29
C GLN A 54 8.75 -16.24 -18.80
N CYS A 55 7.89 -15.68 -17.95
CA CYS A 55 8.01 -15.88 -16.52
C CYS A 55 7.60 -17.32 -16.18
N THR A 56 8.58 -18.16 -15.88
CA THR A 56 8.34 -19.57 -15.58
C THR A 56 7.83 -19.77 -14.15
N ARG A 57 7.15 -20.88 -13.91
CA ARG A 57 6.64 -21.23 -12.57
C ARG A 57 7.74 -21.20 -11.47
N PRO A 58 8.98 -21.68 -11.70
CA PRO A 58 10.07 -21.53 -10.74
C PRO A 58 10.44 -20.06 -10.45
N ILE A 59 10.47 -19.19 -11.46
CA ILE A 59 10.74 -17.76 -11.29
C ILE A 59 9.65 -17.11 -10.43
N TRP A 60 8.38 -17.39 -10.74
CA TRP A 60 7.24 -16.90 -9.96
C TRP A 60 7.29 -17.34 -8.49
N GLN A 61 7.57 -18.62 -8.23
CA GLN A 61 7.68 -19.14 -6.86
C GLN A 61 8.79 -18.45 -6.07
N LYS A 62 9.96 -18.23 -6.68
CA LYS A 62 11.07 -17.50 -6.05
C LYS A 62 10.68 -16.05 -5.72
N LEU A 63 9.94 -15.37 -6.60
CA LEU A 63 9.40 -14.02 -6.34
C LEU A 63 8.43 -14.01 -5.16
N VAL A 64 7.47 -14.94 -5.12
CA VAL A 64 6.46 -15.03 -4.05
C VAL A 64 7.11 -15.35 -2.70
N TRP A 65 8.10 -16.25 -2.66
CA TRP A 65 8.80 -16.60 -1.43
C TRP A 65 9.77 -15.53 -0.93
N SER A 66 10.28 -14.66 -1.81
CA SER A 66 11.11 -13.51 -1.41
C SER A 66 10.28 -12.28 -1.01
N ALA A 67 8.97 -12.31 -1.23
CA ALA A 67 8.07 -11.22 -0.94
C ALA A 67 7.95 -10.92 0.57
N PRO A 68 7.83 -9.65 0.97
CA PRO A 68 7.41 -9.28 2.32
C PRO A 68 6.02 -9.86 2.62
N LEU A 69 5.75 -10.13 3.90
CA LEU A 69 4.47 -10.68 4.33
C LEU A 69 3.26 -9.84 3.87
N SER A 70 3.42 -8.51 3.75
CA SER A 70 2.40 -7.59 3.26
C SER A 70 1.98 -7.85 1.80
N TYR A 71 2.84 -8.47 1.00
CA TYR A 71 2.58 -8.79 -0.41
C TYR A 71 2.44 -10.29 -0.65
N ALA A 72 3.09 -11.14 0.15
CA ALA A 72 3.18 -12.59 -0.08
C ALA A 72 1.80 -13.26 -0.24
N ASN A 73 0.84 -12.97 0.65
CA ASN A 73 -0.50 -13.56 0.57
C ASN A 73 -1.24 -13.11 -0.70
N SER A 74 -1.16 -11.84 -1.04
CA SER A 74 -1.84 -11.31 -2.22
C SER A 74 -1.20 -11.76 -3.52
N LEU A 75 0.13 -11.91 -3.56
CA LEU A 75 0.83 -12.50 -4.71
C LEU A 75 0.55 -13.99 -4.85
N ALA A 76 0.43 -14.73 -3.75
CA ALA A 76 0.06 -16.15 -3.81
C ALA A 76 -1.36 -16.37 -4.36
N VAL A 77 -2.27 -15.40 -4.11
CA VAL A 77 -3.65 -15.42 -4.59
C VAL A 77 -3.80 -14.78 -5.97
N MET A 78 -2.88 -13.89 -6.36
CA MET A 78 -2.84 -13.34 -7.72
C MET A 78 -2.83 -14.52 -8.68
N GLU A 79 -3.91 -14.64 -9.43
CA GLU A 79 -4.12 -15.75 -10.35
C GLU A 79 -3.02 -15.65 -11.39
N TRP A 80 -1.94 -16.39 -11.15
CA TRP A 80 -0.94 -16.65 -12.16
C TRP A 80 -1.70 -17.32 -13.30
N LYS A 81 -2.10 -16.52 -14.29
CA LYS A 81 -2.63 -17.00 -15.56
C LYS A 81 -1.46 -17.62 -16.29
N GLY A 82 -1.02 -18.77 -15.81
CA GLY A 82 -0.01 -19.62 -16.41
C GLY A 82 -0.52 -20.26 -17.69
N GLU A 83 -1.14 -19.47 -18.56
CA GLU A 83 -1.15 -19.81 -19.96
C GLU A 83 0.29 -19.61 -20.45
N GLU A 84 0.79 -20.63 -21.15
CA GLU A 84 2.08 -20.66 -21.82
C GLU A 84 2.28 -19.36 -22.61
N GLY A 85 3.04 -18.39 -22.09
CA GLY A 85 3.23 -17.12 -22.79
C GLY A 85 3.46 -15.86 -21.96
N THR A 86 3.07 -15.81 -20.67
CA THR A 86 3.16 -14.55 -19.94
C THR A 86 4.61 -14.10 -19.76
N THR A 87 4.95 -12.95 -20.33
CA THR A 87 6.31 -12.41 -20.29
C THR A 87 6.60 -11.74 -18.96
N VAL A 88 7.87 -11.63 -18.59
CA VAL A 88 8.30 -10.92 -17.37
C VAL A 88 7.79 -9.48 -17.34
N ASP A 89 7.67 -8.81 -18.48
CA ASP A 89 7.09 -7.46 -18.56
C ASP A 89 5.60 -7.43 -18.20
N GLU A 90 4.82 -8.40 -18.70
CA GLU A 90 3.40 -8.51 -18.38
C GLU A 90 3.18 -8.76 -16.89
N VAL A 91 4.00 -9.64 -16.29
CA VAL A 91 3.99 -9.85 -14.83
C VAL A 91 4.33 -8.55 -14.10
N ALA A 92 5.35 -7.83 -14.55
CA ALA A 92 5.71 -6.55 -13.98
C ALA A 92 4.56 -5.53 -14.08
N GLY A 93 3.84 -5.53 -15.19
CA GLY A 93 2.62 -4.74 -15.39
C GLY A 93 1.51 -5.10 -14.39
N GLN A 94 1.24 -6.39 -14.21
CA GLN A 94 0.25 -6.87 -13.22
C GLN A 94 0.61 -6.45 -11.79
N LEU A 95 1.90 -6.54 -11.43
CA LEU A 95 2.41 -6.08 -10.13
C LEU A 95 2.21 -4.57 -9.93
N ARG A 96 2.46 -3.75 -10.95
CA ARG A 96 2.20 -2.30 -10.92
C ARG A 96 0.72 -2.00 -10.76
N GLN A 97 -0.12 -2.63 -11.57
CA GLN A 97 -1.58 -2.46 -11.52
C GLN A 97 -2.15 -2.84 -10.15
N TYR A 98 -1.64 -3.92 -9.54
CA TYR A 98 -2.02 -4.30 -8.19
C TYR A 98 -1.60 -3.25 -7.14
N LYS A 99 -0.39 -2.68 -7.24
CA LYS A 99 0.03 -1.60 -6.35
C LYS A 99 -0.87 -0.37 -6.49
N GLU A 100 -1.23 0.01 -7.72
CA GLU A 100 -2.11 1.15 -8.00
C GLU A 100 -3.53 0.92 -7.47
N SER A 101 -4.06 -0.31 -7.62
CA SER A 101 -5.38 -0.66 -7.11
C SER A 101 -5.44 -0.67 -5.58
N LEU A 102 -4.34 -0.97 -4.88
CA LEU A 102 -4.24 -0.77 -3.44
C LEU A 102 -4.18 0.71 -3.05
N SER A 103 -3.43 1.51 -3.81
CA SER A 103 -3.22 2.92 -3.49
C SER A 103 -4.49 3.75 -3.69
N SER A 104 -5.31 3.44 -4.69
CA SER A 104 -6.44 4.29 -5.09
C SER A 104 -7.54 4.40 -4.01
N PRO A 105 -8.07 3.31 -3.43
CA PRO A 105 -9.07 3.38 -2.35
C PRO A 105 -8.52 4.04 -1.09
N LEU A 106 -7.27 3.73 -0.72
CA LEU A 106 -6.62 4.32 0.45
C LEU A 106 -6.46 5.83 0.33
N VAL A 107 -6.02 6.32 -0.83
CA VAL A 107 -5.94 7.76 -1.10
C VAL A 107 -7.32 8.41 -1.03
N SER A 108 -8.35 7.78 -1.63
CA SER A 108 -9.73 8.28 -1.57
C SER A 108 -10.25 8.40 -0.14
N ASP A 109 -10.00 7.39 0.70
CA ASP A 109 -10.48 7.38 2.08
C ASP A 109 -9.71 8.37 2.96
N VAL A 110 -8.40 8.54 2.73
CA VAL A 110 -7.59 9.58 3.38
C VAL A 110 -8.10 10.98 3.00
N GLU A 111 -8.42 11.23 1.73
CA GLU A 111 -8.99 12.52 1.31
C GLU A 111 -10.36 12.79 1.95
N LYS A 112 -11.25 11.79 2.02
CA LYS A 112 -12.55 11.92 2.70
C LYS A 112 -12.38 12.23 4.18
N LEU A 113 -11.44 11.56 4.85
CA LEU A 113 -11.12 11.83 6.26
C LEU A 113 -10.57 13.24 6.43
N SER A 114 -9.65 13.68 5.57
CA SER A 114 -9.09 15.04 5.60
C SER A 114 -10.19 16.10 5.50
N ARG A 115 -11.18 15.92 4.60
CA ARG A 115 -12.32 16.85 4.48
C ARG A 115 -13.17 16.88 5.74
N LYS A 116 -13.43 15.72 6.36
CA LYS A 116 -14.19 15.64 7.62
C LYS A 116 -13.46 16.32 8.78
N VAL A 117 -12.14 16.18 8.85
CA VAL A 117 -11.31 16.85 9.86
C VAL A 117 -11.37 18.36 9.67
N GLN A 118 -11.21 18.85 8.43
CA GLN A 118 -11.33 20.28 8.14
C GLN A 118 -12.71 20.84 8.51
N GLN A 119 -13.78 20.12 8.18
CA GLN A 119 -15.14 20.52 8.54
C GLN A 119 -15.35 20.55 10.06
N LEU A 120 -14.74 19.63 10.80
CA LEU A 120 -14.77 19.63 12.26
C LEU A 120 -14.03 20.85 12.83
N GLU A 121 -12.85 21.17 12.30
CA GLU A 121 -12.08 22.35 12.70
C GLU A 121 -12.87 23.65 12.47
N GLU A 122 -13.52 23.79 11.32
CA GLU A 122 -14.41 24.91 11.03
C GLU A 122 -15.57 24.97 12.03
N ASN A 123 -16.27 23.86 12.27
CA ASN A 123 -17.38 23.80 13.23
C ASN A 123 -16.96 24.18 14.66
N ILE A 124 -15.76 23.77 15.10
CA ILE A 124 -15.22 24.15 16.41
C ILE A 124 -14.86 25.63 16.43
N SER A 125 -14.30 26.17 15.34
CA SER A 125 -13.97 27.60 15.23
C SER A 125 -15.20 28.51 15.23
N TYR A 126 -16.36 28.03 14.74
CA TYR A 126 -17.62 28.79 14.71
C TYR A 126 -18.51 28.60 15.95
N SER A 127 -18.09 27.80 16.94
CA SER A 127 -18.84 27.70 18.20
C SER A 127 -18.85 29.05 18.92
N PRO A 128 -20.02 29.60 19.30
CA PRO A 128 -20.07 30.84 20.07
C PRO A 128 -19.35 30.65 21.41
N PRO A 129 -18.66 31.69 21.92
CA PRO A 129 -17.93 31.57 23.17
C PRO A 129 -18.89 31.21 24.29
N ILE A 130 -18.55 30.17 25.06
CA ILE A 130 -19.28 29.72 26.25
C ILE A 130 -19.54 30.88 27.24
N GLN A 131 -18.73 31.95 27.18
CA GLN A 131 -18.92 33.20 27.93
C GLN A 131 -20.24 33.94 27.66
N ALA A 132 -20.79 33.87 26.45
CA ALA A 132 -22.06 34.54 26.12
C ALA A 132 -23.24 33.87 26.85
N SER A 133 -23.21 32.54 26.95
CA SER A 133 -24.21 31.73 27.66
C SER A 133 -24.18 32.01 29.17
N ILE A 134 -22.98 32.10 29.76
CA ILE A 134 -22.82 32.38 31.20
C ILE A 134 -23.32 33.79 31.54
N SER A 135 -23.04 34.79 30.69
CA SER A 135 -23.50 36.17 30.89
C SER A 135 -25.03 36.30 30.80
N ALA A 136 -25.66 35.57 29.88
CA ALA A 136 -27.12 35.55 29.72
C ALA A 136 -27.84 34.83 30.86
N ILE A 137 -27.26 33.75 31.40
CA ILE A 137 -27.80 33.05 32.58
C ILE A 137 -27.67 33.93 33.82
N ARG A 138 -26.50 34.56 34.01
CA ARG A 138 -26.24 35.45 35.15
C ARG A 138 -27.17 36.66 35.15
N SER A 139 -27.36 37.34 34.02
CA SER A 139 -28.29 38.48 33.97
C SER A 139 -29.74 38.09 34.27
N ARG A 140 -30.16 36.89 33.86
CA ARG A 140 -31.51 36.37 34.11
C ARG A 140 -31.74 36.06 35.60
N SER A 141 -30.76 35.49 36.27
CA SER A 141 -30.80 35.25 37.73
C SER A 141 -30.87 36.56 38.51
N PHE A 142 -29.98 37.52 38.20
CA PHE A 142 -29.94 38.83 38.87
C PHE A 142 -31.22 39.65 38.64
N SER A 143 -31.82 39.59 37.45
CA SER A 143 -33.04 40.35 37.14
C SER A 143 -34.30 39.75 37.78
N THR A 144 -34.30 38.45 38.07
CA THR A 144 -35.40 37.79 38.79
C THR A 144 -35.34 38.14 40.28
N GLU A 145 -34.13 38.15 40.84
CA GLU A 145 -33.87 38.51 42.25
C GLU A 145 -34.15 40.01 42.51
N GLU A 146 -33.75 40.91 41.61
CA GLU A 146 -34.01 42.36 41.76
C GLU A 146 -35.50 42.73 41.69
N ARG A 147 -36.34 41.94 41.00
CA ARG A 147 -37.80 42.11 40.99
C ARG A 147 -38.45 41.70 42.30
N GLU A 148 -37.89 40.73 43.00
CA GLU A 148 -38.40 40.24 44.29
C GLU A 148 -38.11 41.25 45.43
N TYR A 149 -36.96 41.95 45.36
CA TYR A 149 -36.60 42.97 46.35
C TYR A 149 -37.29 44.33 46.16
N ARG A 150 -37.79 44.66 44.95
CA ARG A 150 -38.44 45.96 44.66
C ARG A 150 -39.95 45.99 45.00
N GLY A 151 -40.48 44.92 45.61
CA GLY A 151 -41.87 44.83 46.09
C GLY A 151 -42.07 45.21 47.57
N TYR A 152 -40.99 45.50 48.30
CA TYR A 152 -41.03 45.86 49.72
C TYR A 152 -40.38 47.21 49.96
N THR A 153 -41.13 48.28 49.73
CA THR A 153 -40.85 49.60 50.33
C THR A 153 -42.16 50.09 50.94
N PRO A 154 -42.21 50.34 52.28
CA PRO A 154 -43.41 50.79 52.99
C PRO A 154 -43.93 52.15 52.52
#